data_AF-A0A8D8K622-F1
#
_entry.id   AF-A0A8D8K622-F1
#
_cell.length_a   1.000
_cell.length_b   1.000
_cell.length_c   1.000
_cell.angle_alpha   90.00
_cell.angle_beta   90.00
_cell.angle_gamma   90.00
#
_symmetry.space_group_name_H-M   'P 1'
#
loop_
_entity.id
_entity.type
_entity.pdbx_description
1 polymer ?
#
loop_
_entity_poly.entity_id
_entity_poly.type
_entity_poly.pdbx_seq_one_letter_code
_entity_poly.pdbx_strand_id
1 'polypeptide(L)'
;FPPVLAVLLPCEASLTSQVPLEKSEEYSGNNVEDDDFSVSTLLEKANANLGKNLNEPLVLFGDIAVPTGFENADQCTARGCLWPKASDGNVYVPYRISSAYSQGERNTIVRGLRSF
;
A
#
# COMPACT_ATOMS: atom_id res chain seq x y z
N PHE A 1 -37.91 0.89 34.72
CA PHE A 1 -36.84 -0.08 34.46
C PHE A 1 -35.71 0.64 33.74
N PRO A 2 -34.46 0.49 34.21
CA PRO A 2 -33.50 1.59 34.39
C PRO A 2 -32.68 1.94 33.13
N PRO A 3 -32.00 3.10 33.14
CA PRO A 3 -31.11 3.55 32.07
C PRO A 3 -29.84 2.71 32.01
N VAL A 4 -29.39 2.42 30.79
CA VAL A 4 -28.16 1.66 30.53
C VAL A 4 -26.97 2.55 30.88
N LEU A 5 -26.27 2.19 31.94
CA LEU A 5 -25.03 2.82 32.40
C LEU A 5 -23.97 2.64 31.29
N ALA A 6 -23.68 3.69 30.52
CA ALA A 6 -22.55 3.69 29.60
C ALA A 6 -21.25 3.78 30.41
N VAL A 7 -20.61 2.64 30.63
CA VAL A 7 -19.27 2.57 31.23
C VAL A 7 -18.29 3.11 30.19
N LEU A 8 -17.86 4.36 30.37
CA LEU A 8 -16.67 4.90 29.71
C LEU A 8 -15.47 4.10 30.22
N LEU A 9 -14.93 3.23 29.37
CA LEU A 9 -13.63 2.59 29.60
C LEU A 9 -12.54 3.52 29.05
N PRO A 10 -11.76 4.22 29.90
CA PRO A 10 -10.57 4.92 29.45
C PRO A 10 -9.49 3.88 29.13
N CYS A 11 -9.07 3.80 27.88
CA CYS A 11 -7.87 3.07 27.50
C CYS A 11 -6.66 3.98 27.72
N GLU A 12 -6.34 4.26 28.99
CA GLU A 12 -5.07 4.90 29.37
C GLU A 12 -4.11 3.82 29.83
N ALA A 13 -3.20 3.45 28.93
CA ALA A 13 -1.93 2.83 29.28
C ALA A 13 -0.89 3.29 28.25
N SER A 14 -0.33 4.47 28.49
CA SER A 14 0.92 4.88 27.86
C SER A 14 2.03 3.96 28.37
N LEU A 15 2.54 3.10 27.48
CA LEU A 15 3.70 2.27 27.79
C LEU A 15 4.87 2.71 26.91
N THR A 16 5.63 3.68 27.42
CA THR A 16 6.97 3.99 26.93
C THR A 16 7.88 2.81 27.24
N SER A 17 8.32 2.07 26.21
CA SER A 17 9.46 1.18 26.34
C SER A 17 10.65 1.82 25.63
N GLN A 18 11.55 2.41 26.42
CA GLN A 18 12.89 2.76 25.98
C GLN A 18 13.69 1.46 25.95
N VAL A 19 13.97 0.93 24.76
CA VAL A 19 14.92 -0.18 24.59
C VAL A 19 16.23 0.39 24.04
N PRO A 20 17.35 0.27 24.77
CA PRO A 20 18.66 0.74 24.32
C PRO A 20 19.11 0.07 23.02
N LEU A 21 19.63 0.88 22.10
CA LEU A 21 20.28 0.49 20.87
C LEU A 21 21.63 -0.15 21.19
N GLU A 22 21.70 -1.48 21.18
CA GLU A 22 22.95 -2.24 21.11
C GLU A 22 23.18 -2.64 19.66
N LYS A 23 24.29 -2.15 19.12
CA LYS A 23 24.75 -2.30 17.75
C LYS A 23 25.68 -3.50 17.68
N SER A 24 25.30 -4.53 16.93
CA SER A 24 26.19 -5.34 16.09
C SER A 24 25.46 -6.59 15.63
N GLU A 25 25.16 -6.72 14.34
CA GLU A 25 25.43 -7.95 13.57
C GLU A 25 25.73 -7.54 12.13
N GLU A 26 26.91 -7.97 11.69
CA GLU A 26 27.47 -7.85 10.37
C GLU A 26 26.65 -8.70 9.40
N TYR A 27 25.83 -8.08 8.54
CA TYR A 27 25.14 -8.81 7.48
C TYR A 27 26.11 -9.08 6.33
N SER A 28 26.85 -10.18 6.47
CA SER A 28 27.56 -10.83 5.37
C SER A 28 26.54 -11.49 4.45
N GLY A 29 26.01 -10.70 3.51
CA GLY A 29 25.21 -11.19 2.40
C GLY A 29 26.10 -11.40 1.18
N ASN A 30 26.79 -12.53 1.10
CA ASN A 30 27.38 -12.96 -0.17
C ASN A 30 26.40 -13.88 -0.89
N ASN A 31 25.81 -13.40 -1.99
CA ASN A 31 25.75 -14.13 -3.26
C ASN A 31 25.46 -13.12 -4.39
N VAL A 32 26.43 -13.03 -5.28
CA VAL A 32 26.43 -12.25 -6.52
C VAL A 32 25.40 -12.88 -7.47
N GLU A 33 24.35 -12.13 -7.83
CA GLU A 33 23.57 -12.16 -9.09
C GLU A 33 22.29 -11.29 -9.00
N ASP A 34 22.35 -10.09 -8.40
CA ASP A 34 21.18 -9.18 -8.30
C ASP A 34 21.28 -7.93 -9.20
N ASP A 35 22.37 -7.78 -9.95
CA ASP A 35 22.61 -6.62 -10.81
C ASP A 35 22.33 -6.95 -12.30
N ASP A 36 21.06 -7.15 -12.68
CA ASP A 36 20.50 -6.76 -14.01
C ASP A 36 19.00 -7.08 -14.18
N PHE A 37 18.17 -7.00 -13.13
CA PHE A 37 16.73 -7.16 -13.33
C PHE A 37 16.07 -5.81 -13.62
N SER A 38 15.39 -5.73 -14.77
CA SER A 38 14.55 -4.57 -15.10
C SER A 38 13.48 -4.35 -14.02
N VAL A 39 13.00 -3.10 -13.86
CA VAL A 39 11.90 -2.78 -12.93
C VAL A 39 10.70 -3.68 -13.17
N SER A 40 10.36 -3.95 -14.44
CA SER A 40 9.28 -4.87 -14.81
C SER A 40 9.50 -6.28 -14.24
N THR A 41 10.71 -6.83 -14.36
CA THR A 41 11.04 -8.15 -13.82
C THR A 41 10.94 -8.21 -12.29
N LEU A 42 11.31 -7.13 -11.60
CA LEU A 42 11.16 -7.04 -10.14
C LEU A 42 9.69 -7.03 -9.73
N LEU A 43 8.85 -6.29 -10.46
CA LEU A 43 7.40 -6.23 -10.21
C LEU A 43 6.73 -7.59 -10.47
N GLU A 44 7.05 -8.24 -11.59
CA GLU A 44 6.55 -9.59 -11.91
C GLU A 44 6.89 -10.60 -10.81
N LYS A 45 8.13 -10.59 -10.30
CA LYS A 45 8.55 -11.47 -9.20
C LYS A 45 7.80 -11.17 -7.91
N ALA A 46 7.63 -9.90 -7.55
CA ALA A 46 6.92 -9.50 -6.34
C ALA A 46 5.43 -9.90 -6.36
N ASN A 47 4.80 -9.79 -7.54
CA ASN A 47 3.37 -10.07 -7.72
C ASN A 47 3.09 -11.52 -8.14
N ALA A 48 4.12 -12.37 -8.27
CA ALA A 48 4.01 -13.71 -8.83
C ALA A 48 3.00 -14.64 -8.12
N ASN A 49 2.57 -14.31 -6.90
CA ASN A 49 1.61 -15.09 -6.12
C ASN A 49 0.22 -14.48 -5.99
N LEU A 50 -0.01 -13.28 -6.54
CA LEU A 50 -1.31 -12.62 -6.54
C LEU A 50 -2.22 -13.18 -7.65
N GLY A 51 -3.52 -13.20 -7.41
CA GLY A 51 -4.52 -13.56 -8.42
C GLY A 51 -4.59 -15.05 -8.73
N LYS A 52 -4.02 -15.90 -7.84
CA LYS A 52 -4.06 -17.36 -7.95
C LYS A 52 -5.27 -17.98 -7.25
N ASN A 53 -5.86 -17.26 -6.30
CA ASN A 53 -7.00 -17.72 -5.51
C ASN A 53 -8.33 -17.22 -6.10
N LEU A 54 -9.41 -17.98 -5.91
CA LEU A 54 -10.76 -17.62 -6.40
C LEU A 54 -11.29 -16.28 -5.87
N ASN A 55 -10.77 -15.83 -4.73
CA ASN A 55 -11.16 -14.56 -4.08
C ASN A 55 -10.18 -13.41 -4.35
N GLU A 56 -9.15 -13.64 -5.17
CA GLU A 56 -8.17 -12.62 -5.52
C GLU A 56 -8.42 -12.12 -6.95
N PRO A 57 -8.28 -10.81 -7.20
CA PRO A 57 -8.34 -10.28 -8.57
C PRO A 57 -7.26 -10.92 -9.45
N LEU A 58 -7.59 -11.22 -10.70
CA LEU A 58 -6.60 -11.67 -11.69
C LEU A 58 -5.54 -10.57 -11.88
N VAL A 59 -4.27 -10.95 -11.96
CA VAL A 59 -3.18 -10.02 -12.27
C VAL A 59 -2.72 -10.21 -13.72
N LEU A 60 -2.91 -9.20 -14.56
CA LEU A 60 -2.44 -9.15 -15.94
C LEU A 60 -1.10 -8.40 -16.01
N PHE A 61 -0.26 -8.79 -16.96
CA PHE A 61 1.02 -8.12 -17.27
C PHE A 61 2.00 -7.97 -16.09
N GLY A 62 1.79 -8.72 -15.01
CA GLY A 62 2.66 -8.70 -13.82
C GLY A 62 2.32 -7.62 -12.80
N ASP A 63 1.56 -6.58 -13.13
CA ASP A 63 1.30 -5.45 -12.23
C ASP A 63 -0.13 -4.87 -12.29
N ILE A 64 -1.03 -5.42 -13.12
CA ILE A 64 -2.40 -4.91 -13.27
C ILE A 64 -3.42 -5.87 -12.67
N ALA A 65 -4.03 -5.52 -11.53
CA ALA A 65 -5.16 -6.25 -10.98
C ALA A 65 -6.45 -5.92 -11.74
N VAL A 66 -7.10 -6.93 -12.34
CA VAL A 66 -8.28 -6.76 -13.19
C VAL A 66 -9.48 -7.49 -12.58
N PRO A 67 -10.59 -6.78 -12.27
CA PRO A 67 -11.88 -7.43 -12.08
C PRO A 67 -12.35 -7.99 -13.42
N THR A 68 -12.93 -9.19 -13.44
CA THR A 68 -13.28 -9.92 -14.68
C THR A 68 -14.01 -9.04 -15.70
N GLY A 69 -13.37 -8.74 -16.83
CA GLY A 69 -13.89 -7.87 -17.89
C GLY A 69 -12.77 -7.04 -18.52
N PHE A 70 -12.46 -7.27 -19.79
CA PHE A 70 -11.34 -6.63 -20.48
C PHE A 70 -11.68 -5.22 -20.92
N GLU A 71 -11.02 -4.20 -20.36
CA GLU A 71 -10.79 -2.90 -20.98
C GLU A 71 -9.67 -2.13 -20.24
N ASN A 72 -9.01 -1.21 -20.94
CA ASN A 72 -7.81 -0.46 -20.53
C ASN A 72 -8.08 0.69 -19.53
N ALA A 73 -9.34 0.87 -19.15
CA ALA A 73 -9.78 1.56 -17.95
C ALA A 73 -10.74 0.61 -17.24
N ASP A 74 -10.81 0.68 -15.91
CA ASP A 74 -11.88 -0.01 -15.19
C ASP A 74 -13.21 0.39 -15.84
N GLN A 75 -13.93 -0.58 -16.42
CA GLN A 75 -15.24 -0.34 -17.04
C GLN A 75 -16.26 0.19 -16.04
N CYS A 76 -15.90 0.22 -14.76
CA CYS A 76 -16.68 0.87 -13.74
C CYS A 76 -16.70 2.41 -13.87
N THR A 77 -17.38 2.86 -14.93
CA THR A 77 -18.01 4.18 -15.04
C THR A 77 -19.33 4.25 -14.25
N ALA A 78 -19.76 3.13 -13.66
CA ALA A 78 -20.90 3.09 -12.77
C ALA A 78 -20.66 3.95 -11.52
N ARG A 79 -21.75 4.48 -10.95
CA ARG A 79 -21.69 5.24 -9.70
C ARG A 79 -21.05 4.38 -8.59
N GLY A 80 -19.94 4.86 -8.03
CA GLY A 80 -19.30 4.27 -6.85
C GLY A 80 -17.88 3.75 -7.05
N CYS A 81 -17.38 3.67 -8.29
CA CYS A 81 -16.00 3.20 -8.55
C CYS A 81 -14.98 4.30 -8.79
N LEU A 82 -15.44 5.54 -8.99
CA LEU A 82 -14.58 6.70 -9.11
C LEU A 82 -14.48 7.41 -7.76
N TRP A 83 -13.33 8.04 -7.50
CA TRP A 83 -13.18 8.96 -6.38
C TRP A 83 -14.20 10.10 -6.50
N PRO A 84 -14.90 10.44 -5.40
CA PRO A 84 -15.93 11.46 -5.44
C PRO A 84 -15.33 12.84 -5.73
N LYS A 85 -15.99 13.59 -6.61
CA LYS A 85 -15.69 14.99 -6.86
C LYS A 85 -16.38 15.86 -5.80
N ALA A 86 -15.61 16.74 -5.16
CA ALA A 86 -16.11 17.71 -4.20
C ALA A 86 -16.82 18.89 -4.90
N SER A 87 -17.53 19.70 -4.11
CA SER A 87 -18.34 20.83 -4.60
C SER A 87 -17.52 21.96 -5.25
N ASP A 88 -16.24 22.05 -4.91
CA ASP A 88 -15.26 22.96 -5.52
C ASP A 88 -14.74 22.47 -6.88
N GLY A 89 -15.19 21.28 -7.33
CA GLY A 89 -14.81 20.68 -8.60
C GLY A 89 -13.57 19.77 -8.52
N ASN A 90 -12.91 19.68 -7.37
CA ASN A 90 -11.68 18.90 -7.18
C ASN A 90 -11.97 17.45 -6.73
N VAL A 91 -11.02 16.56 -6.94
CA VAL A 91 -11.03 15.18 -6.42
C VAL A 91 -9.92 15.06 -5.38
N TYR A 92 -10.29 14.67 -4.16
CA TYR A 92 -9.36 14.54 -3.04
C TYR A 92 -9.07 13.06 -2.76
N VAL A 93 -7.85 12.62 -3.09
CA VAL A 93 -7.41 11.23 -2.90
C VAL A 93 -6.47 11.15 -1.69
N PRO A 94 -6.91 10.59 -0.53
CA PRO A 94 -6.06 10.44 0.64
C PRO A 94 -5.03 9.32 0.42
N TYR A 95 -3.81 9.50 0.91
CA TYR A 95 -2.75 8.49 0.82
C TYR A 95 -1.95 8.35 2.12
N ARG A 96 -1.40 7.15 2.33
CA ARG A 96 -0.43 6.85 3.40
C ARG A 96 0.69 6.02 2.80
N ILE A 97 1.93 6.45 2.99
CA ILE A 97 3.10 5.68 2.54
C ILE A 97 3.60 4.82 3.70
N SER A 98 3.73 3.51 3.46
CA SER A 98 4.13 2.52 4.47
C SER A 98 5.46 2.86 5.13
N SER A 99 5.61 2.48 6.41
CA SER A 99 6.88 2.60 7.12
C SER A 99 8.01 1.78 6.49
N ALA A 100 7.67 0.77 5.69
CA ALA A 100 8.61 -0.11 5.01
C ALA A 100 9.47 0.60 3.94
N TYR A 101 9.00 1.72 3.39
CA TYR A 101 9.77 2.48 2.40
C TYR A 101 10.83 3.35 3.08
N SER A 102 12.01 3.40 2.47
CA SER A 102 13.07 4.34 2.81
C SER A 102 12.64 5.79 2.56
N GLN A 103 13.37 6.74 3.15
CA GLN A 103 13.10 8.17 2.91
C GLN A 103 13.26 8.56 1.43
N GLY A 104 14.23 7.94 0.73
CA GLY A 104 14.46 8.17 -0.69
C GLY A 104 13.26 7.73 -1.54
N GLU A 105 12.77 6.52 -1.33
CA GLU A 105 11.60 5.99 -2.06
C GLU A 105 10.34 6.80 -1.79
N ARG A 106 10.11 7.21 -0.53
CA ARG A 106 9.00 8.11 -0.18
C ARG A 106 9.07 9.43 -0.94
N ASN A 107 10.26 10.02 -1.04
CA ASN A 107 10.46 11.26 -1.77
C ASN A 107 10.18 11.07 -3.27
N THR A 108 10.56 9.93 -3.84
CA THR A 108 10.24 9.58 -5.23
C THR A 108 8.73 9.46 -5.44
N ILE A 109 8.01 8.75 -4.56
CA ILE A 109 6.55 8.61 -4.61
C ILE A 109 5.89 9.99 -4.53
N VAL A 110 6.26 10.83 -3.54
CA VAL A 110 5.68 12.17 -3.37
C VAL A 110 5.96 13.07 -4.58
N ARG A 111 7.15 12.95 -5.19
CA ARG A 111 7.47 13.72 -6.40
C ARG A 111 6.57 13.32 -7.57
N GLY A 112 6.33 12.03 -7.76
CA GLY A 112 5.37 11.54 -8.77
C GLY A 112 3.94 12.00 -8.50
N LEU A 113 3.50 12.05 -7.24
CA LEU A 113 2.17 12.56 -6.90
C LEU A 113 2.00 14.06 -7.17
N ARG A 114 3.08 14.84 -7.15
CA ARG A 114 3.06 16.31 -7.36
C ARG A 114 3.27 16.73 -8.81
N SER A 115 3.56 15.81 -9.73
CA SER A 115 3.85 16.14 -11.13
C SER A 115 2.61 16.37 -11.99
N PHE A 116 1.42 16.24 -11.41
CA PHE A 116 0.11 16.45 -12.03
C PHE A 116 -0.60 17.62 -11.36
#